data_AF-K1TY93-F1
#
_entry.id   AF-K1TY93-F1
#
_cell.length_a   1.000
_cell.length_b   1.000
_cell.length_c   1.000
_cell.angle_alpha   90.00
_cell.angle_beta   90.00
_cell.angle_gamma   90.00
#
_symmetry.space_group_name_H-M   'P 1'
#
loop_
_entity.id
_entity.type
_entity.pdbx_description
1 polymer ?
#
loop_
_entity_poly.entity_id
_entity_poly.type
_entity_poly.pdbx_seq_one_letter_code
_entity_poly.pdbx_strand_id
1 'polypeptide(L)'
;MDAIRTLKQIESENRLATPEEQKVLSKFVGWGGLSQAFDEGNAGWSKEYAELKELLSDEEYSAARATVNNAFYTSPEIAMCMNSALVQFGFRGGNVLEPS
;
A
#
# COMPACT_ATOMS: atom_id res chain seq x y z
N MET A 1 2.04 -9.26 4.83
CA MET A 1 0.77 -9.85 5.29
C MET A 1 0.32 -9.35 6.67
N ASP A 2 1.24 -9.03 7.58
CA ASP A 2 0.89 -8.64 8.95
C ASP A 2 -0.04 -7.43 9.08
N ALA A 3 0.09 -6.42 8.21
CA ALA A 3 -0.81 -5.27 8.20
C ALA A 3 -2.27 -5.65 7.88
N ILE A 4 -2.49 -6.57 6.93
CA ILE A 4 -3.84 -7.02 6.54
C ILE A 4 -4.47 -7.82 7.68
N ARG A 5 -3.70 -8.72 8.32
CA ARG A 5 -4.16 -9.46 9.50
C ARG A 5 -4.52 -8.53 10.65
N THR A 6 -3.67 -7.55 10.91
CA THR A 6 -3.89 -6.55 11.97
C THR A 6 -5.17 -5.75 11.71
N LEU A 7 -5.39 -5.31 10.46
CA LEU A 7 -6.61 -4.59 10.08
C LEU A 7 -7.86 -5.45 10.30
N LYS A 8 -7.87 -6.70 9.80
CA LYS A 8 -9.00 -7.61 9.98
C LYS A 8 -9.30 -7.91 11.45
N GLN A 9 -8.27 -8.02 12.29
CA GLN A 9 -8.47 -8.19 13.72
C GLN A 9 -9.16 -6.97 14.33
N ILE A 10 -8.67 -5.76 14.06
CA ILE A 10 -9.24 -4.50 14.58
C ILE A 10 -10.70 -4.33 14.13
N GLU A 11 -11.00 -4.63 12.87
CA GLU A 11 -12.37 -4.59 12.33
C GLU A 11 -13.28 -5.62 12.98
N SER A 12 -12.79 -6.86 13.18
CA SER A 12 -13.57 -7.91 13.85
C SER A 12 -13.87 -7.61 15.32
N GLU A 13 -12.95 -6.91 16.00
CA GLU A 13 -13.07 -6.48 17.39
C GLU A 13 -13.81 -5.14 17.53
N ASN A 14 -14.19 -4.53 16.40
CA ASN A 14 -14.91 -3.25 16.29
C ASN A 14 -14.32 -2.15 17.19
N ARG A 15 -13.00 -1.99 17.15
CA ARG A 15 -12.25 -1.03 17.96
C ARG A 15 -11.30 -0.19 17.12
N LEU A 16 -10.63 0.76 17.77
CA LEU A 16 -9.54 1.51 17.16
C LEU A 16 -8.21 0.76 17.30
N ALA A 17 -7.31 1.02 16.36
CA ALA A 17 -5.94 0.52 16.37
C ALA A 17 -5.15 1.11 17.54
N THR A 18 -4.42 0.25 18.27
CA THR A 18 -3.43 0.64 19.28
C THR A 18 -2.21 1.31 18.63
N PRO A 19 -1.38 2.06 19.38
CA PRO A 19 -0.16 2.67 18.83
C PRO A 19 0.80 1.67 18.16
N GLU A 20 0.88 0.44 18.68
CA GLU A 20 1.68 -0.64 18.13
C GLU A 20 1.13 -1.14 16.81
N GLU A 21 -0.18 -1.36 16.74
CA GLU A 21 -0.86 -1.78 15.50
C GLU A 21 -0.81 -0.69 14.43
N GLN A 22 -0.92 0.59 14.81
CA GLN A 22 -0.75 1.72 13.90
C GLN A 22 0.63 1.71 13.23
N LYS A 23 1.69 1.35 13.95
CA LYS A 23 3.05 1.20 13.38
C LYS A 23 3.14 0.01 12.41
N VAL A 24 2.33 -1.03 12.59
CA VAL A 24 2.25 -2.16 11.66
C VAL A 24 1.49 -1.73 10.40
N LEU A 25 0.34 -1.08 10.58
CA LEU A 25 -0.48 -0.56 9.48
C LEU A 25 0.25 0.50 8.66
N SER A 26 1.03 1.38 9.28
CA SER A 26 1.77 2.45 8.58
C SER A 26 2.87 1.95 7.64
N LYS A 27 3.28 0.68 7.77
CA LYS A 27 4.26 0.06 6.86
C LYS A 27 3.61 -0.44 5.57
N PHE A 28 2.28 -0.50 5.51
CA PHE A 28 1.58 -0.91 4.31
C PHE A 28 1.48 0.28 3.35
N VAL A 29 2.22 0.20 2.25
CA VAL A 29 2.33 1.26 1.23
C VAL A 29 1.41 1.02 0.03
N GLY A 30 0.49 0.08 0.12
CA GLY A 30 -0.40 -0.34 -0.95
C GLY A 30 0.06 -1.60 -1.69
N TRP A 31 -0.69 -1.97 -2.72
CA TRP A 31 -0.54 -3.25 -3.43
C TRP A 31 0.47 -3.22 -4.58
N GLY A 32 0.93 -2.05 -5.03
CA GLY A 32 1.82 -1.92 -6.19
C GLY A 32 3.13 -2.70 -6.05
N GLY A 33 3.78 -2.61 -4.89
CA GLY A 33 4.98 -3.38 -4.57
C GLY A 33 4.75 -4.86 -4.24
N LEU A 34 3.48 -5.27 -4.11
CA LEU A 34 3.05 -6.65 -3.82
C LEU A 34 2.27 -7.24 -5.00
N SER A 35 2.36 -6.64 -6.19
CA SER A 35 1.68 -7.08 -7.41
C SER A 35 1.92 -8.56 -7.74
N GLN A 36 3.14 -9.05 -7.46
CA GLN A 36 3.52 -10.44 -7.65
C GLN A 36 2.75 -11.43 -6.75
N ALA A 37 2.23 -10.98 -5.61
CA ALA A 37 1.38 -11.79 -4.73
C ALA A 37 -0.02 -12.05 -5.30
N PHE A 38 -0.39 -11.40 -6.41
CA PHE A 38 -1.64 -11.65 -7.14
C PHE A 38 -1.46 -12.54 -8.37
N ASP A 39 -0.23 -12.98 -8.67
CA ASP A 39 0.10 -13.82 -9.81
C ASP A 39 0.13 -15.31 -9.41
N GLU A 40 -0.92 -16.03 -9.76
CA GLU A 40 -1.05 -17.47 -9.52
C GLU A 40 0.06 -18.31 -10.20
N GLY A 41 0.60 -17.81 -11.32
CA GLY A 41 1.66 -18.50 -12.08
C GLY A 41 3.07 -18.28 -11.50
N ASN A 42 3.23 -17.39 -10.53
CA ASN A 42 4.54 -17.04 -9.99
C ASN A 42 4.94 -17.98 -8.86
N ALA A 43 5.73 -19.01 -9.20
CA ALA A 43 6.20 -20.00 -8.23
C ALA A 43 6.95 -19.39 -7.03
N GLY A 44 7.66 -18.26 -7.24
CA GLY A 44 8.39 -17.55 -6.19
C GLY A 44 7.51 -16.81 -5.19
N TRP A 45 6.22 -16.63 -5.50
CA TRP A 45 5.21 -15.95 -4.67
C TRP A 45 4.00 -16.83 -4.36
N SER A 46 4.09 -18.12 -4.65
CA SER A 46 2.98 -19.08 -4.48
C SER A 46 2.45 -19.13 -3.04
N LYS A 47 3.33 -18.95 -2.06
CA LYS A 47 2.97 -18.90 -0.63
C LYS A 47 2.17 -17.63 -0.32
N GLU A 48 2.69 -16.47 -0.72
CA GLU A 48 2.06 -15.18 -0.52
C GLU A 48 0.71 -15.09 -1.25
N TYR A 49 0.62 -15.68 -2.45
CA TYR A 49 -0.63 -15.81 -3.20
C TYR A 49 -1.69 -16.61 -2.43
N ALA A 50 -1.33 -17.80 -1.94
CA ALA A 50 -2.24 -18.64 -1.16
C ALA A 50 -2.69 -17.93 0.12
N GLU A 51 -1.75 -17.31 0.84
CA GLU A 51 -2.01 -16.57 2.07
C GLU A 51 -2.93 -15.35 1.82
N LEU A 52 -2.75 -14.65 0.70
CA LEU A 52 -3.60 -13.54 0.32
C LEU A 52 -5.02 -13.98 -0.03
N LYS A 53 -5.17 -15.11 -0.74
CA LYS A 53 -6.48 -15.68 -1.10
C LYS A 53 -7.22 -16.27 0.10
N GLU A 54 -6.51 -16.69 1.15
CA GLU A 54 -7.13 -17.12 2.40
C GLU A 54 -7.55 -15.91 3.26
N LEU A 55 -6.71 -14.87 3.31
CA LEU A 55 -6.96 -13.70 4.13
C LEU A 55 -8.06 -12.80 3.57
N LEU A 56 -8.24 -12.72 2.25
CA LEU A 56 -9.22 -11.84 1.60
C LEU A 56 -10.41 -12.64 1.07
N SER A 57 -11.62 -12.11 1.23
CA SER A 57 -12.77 -12.57 0.45
C SER A 57 -12.55 -12.31 -1.04
N ASP A 58 -13.30 -12.99 -1.91
CA ASP A 58 -13.15 -12.81 -3.35
C ASP A 58 -13.41 -11.36 -3.80
N GLU A 59 -14.32 -10.65 -3.12
CA GLU A 59 -14.62 -9.24 -3.37
C GLU A 59 -13.45 -8.33 -2.94
N GLU A 60 -12.93 -8.51 -1.73
CA GLU A 60 -11.74 -7.79 -1.24
C GLU A 60 -10.51 -8.07 -2.10
N TYR A 61 -10.33 -9.32 -2.53
CA TYR A 61 -9.23 -9.73 -3.40
C TYR A 61 -9.33 -9.07 -4.77
N SER A 62 -10.52 -9.06 -5.38
CA SER A 62 -10.78 -8.39 -6.66
C SER A 62 -10.54 -6.88 -6.56
N ALA A 63 -11.02 -6.24 -5.49
CA ALA A 63 -10.80 -4.82 -5.22
C ALA A 63 -9.30 -4.51 -5.03
N ALA A 64 -8.61 -5.30 -4.20
CA ALA A 64 -7.17 -5.16 -3.97
C ALA A 64 -6.36 -5.31 -5.26
N ARG A 65 -6.67 -6.32 -6.08
CA ARG A 65 -6.02 -6.55 -7.38
C ARG A 65 -6.28 -5.42 -8.36
N ALA A 66 -7.49 -4.86 -8.39
CA ALA A 66 -7.81 -3.71 -9.24
C ALA A 66 -6.97 -2.48 -8.87
N THR A 67 -6.64 -2.31 -7.59
CA THR A 67 -5.79 -1.21 -7.11
C THR A 67 -4.28 -1.42 -7.33
N VAL A 68 -3.84 -2.61 -7.75
CA VAL A 68 -2.43 -2.85 -8.09
C VAL A 68 -1.99 -1.94 -9.24
N ASN A 69 -2.85 -1.74 -10.24
CA ASN A 69 -2.53 -0.96 -11.44
C ASN A 69 -2.53 0.56 -11.21
N ASN A 70 -3.01 1.06 -10.07
CA ASN A 70 -3.02 2.49 -9.73
C ASN A 70 -2.30 2.83 -8.41
N ALA A 71 -1.73 1.84 -7.71
CA ALA A 71 -1.00 2.05 -6.46
C ALA A 71 0.44 2.58 -6.71
N PHE A 72 0.56 3.80 -7.22
CA PHE A 72 1.84 4.51 -7.30
C PHE A 72 2.16 5.15 -5.94
N TYR A 73 2.92 4.45 -5.11
CA TYR A 73 3.46 5.02 -3.88
C TYR A 73 4.86 5.59 -4.13
N THR A 74 5.01 6.91 -3.97
CA THR A 74 6.32 7.56 -3.91
C THR A 74 6.71 7.73 -2.45
N SER A 75 7.90 7.26 -2.06
CA SER A 75 8.32 7.40 -0.66
C SER A 75 8.44 8.89 -0.27
N PRO A 76 8.15 9.25 1.00
CA PRO A 76 8.28 10.62 1.47
C PRO A 76 9.67 11.21 1.21
N GLU A 77 10.72 10.41 1.35
CA GLU A 77 12.11 10.83 1.09
C GLU A 77 12.31 11.22 -0.38
N ILE A 78 11.79 10.44 -1.32
CA ILE A 78 11.90 10.71 -2.76
C ILE A 78 11.04 11.93 -3.12
N ALA A 79 9.82 12.03 -2.58
CA ALA A 79 8.96 13.20 -2.76
C ALA A 79 9.62 14.49 -2.22
N MET A 80 10.25 14.42 -1.05
CA MET A 80 10.99 15.54 -0.45
C MET A 80 12.22 15.94 -1.28
N CYS A 81 12.97 14.97 -1.82
CA CYS A 81 14.09 15.24 -2.71
C CYS A 81 13.64 15.95 -4.00
N MET A 82 12.55 15.47 -4.63
CA MET A 82 12.00 16.12 -5.82
C MET A 82 11.52 17.55 -5.52
N ASN A 83 10.84 17.76 -4.39
CA ASN A 83 10.41 19.10 -3.99
C ASN A 83 11.61 20.02 -3.71
N SER A 84 12.66 19.50 -3.07
CA SER A 84 13.89 20.26 -2.81
C SER A 84 14.61 20.67 -4.10
N ALA A 85 14.63 19.80 -5.11
CA ALA A 85 15.18 20.10 -6.42
C ALA A 85 14.37 21.20 -7.14
N LEU A 86 13.03 21.17 -7.06
CA LEU A 86 12.18 22.22 -7.64
C LEU A 86 12.48 23.60 -7.04
N VAL A 87 12.65 23.68 -5.71
CA VAL A 87 13.05 24.92 -5.02
C VAL A 87 14.43 25.40 -5.48
N GLN A 88 15.40 24.48 -5.62
CA GLN A 88 16.73 24.81 -6.14
C GLN A 88 16.70 25.33 -7.59
N PHE A 89 15.78 24.82 -8.42
CA PHE A 89 15.56 25.30 -9.78
C PHE A 89 14.75 26.60 -9.86
N GLY A 90 14.47 27.25 -8.72
CA GLY A 90 13.87 28.56 -8.66
C GLY A 90 12.35 28.56 -8.56
N PHE A 91 11.72 27.40 -8.34
CA PHE A 91 10.30 27.34 -8.00
C PHE A 91 10.07 27.99 -6.63
N ARG A 92 9.25 29.04 -6.57
CA ARG A 92 8.93 29.77 -5.33
C ARG A 92 7.46 29.64 -4.91
N GLY A 93 6.70 28.77 -5.58
CA GLY A 93 5.27 28.51 -5.34
C GLY A 93 4.40 28.67 -6.58
N GLY A 94 3.23 28.04 -6.59
CA GLY A 94 2.27 28.00 -7.69
C GLY A 94 1.30 26.82 -7.56
N ASN A 95 0.35 26.67 -8.48
CA ASN A 95 -0.57 25.52 -8.49
C ASN A 95 0.20 24.23 -8.81
N VAL A 96 0.19 23.29 -7.87
CA VAL A 96 0.74 21.92 -8.05
C VAL A 96 -0.44 21.00 -8.29
N LEU A 97 -0.47 20.37 -9.48
CA LEU A 97 -1.44 19.36 -9.84
C LEU A 97 -0.83 17.99 -9.57
N GLU A 98 -1.33 17.31 -8.54
CA GLU A 98 -1.07 15.89 -8.33
C GLU A 98 -2.27 15.12 -8.93
N PRO A 99 -2.05 14.28 -9.97
CA PRO A 99 -3.14 13.49 -10.52
C PRO A 99 -3.53 12.38 -9.54
N SER A 100 -4.82 12.32 -9.22
CA SER A 100 -5.47 11.26 -8.41
C SER A 100 -5.43 9.89 -9.08
#